data_AF-A0A938D213-F1
#
_entry.id   AF-A0A938D213-F1
#
_cell.length_a   1.000
_cell.length_b   1.000
_cell.length_c   1.000
_cell.angle_alpha   90.00
_cell.angle_beta   90.00
_cell.angle_gamma   90.00
#
_symmetry.space_group_name_H-M   'P 1'
#
loop_
_entity.id
_entity.type
_entity.pdbx_description
1 polymer ?
#
loop_
_entity_poly.entity_id
_entity_poly.type
_entity_poly.pdbx_seq_one_letter_code
_entity_poly.pdbx_strand_id
1 'polypeptide(L)' 'MALNVFEGQCCLKCFETEPADNAVEPAITEQSHDLSQLKEKVVSHLGARQFKYLEIHRWNAVAGEWAIQRSFKVE' A
#
# COMPACT_ATOMS: atom_id res chain seq x y z
N MET A 1 -9.55 17.73 -22.56
CA MET A 1 -9.69 16.31 -22.23
C MET A 1 -9.19 16.14 -20.79
N ALA A 2 -10.09 16.10 -19.81
CA ALA A 2 -9.69 15.95 -18.41
C ALA A 2 -9.29 14.50 -18.19
N LEU A 3 -8.03 14.25 -17.81
CA LEU A 3 -7.64 12.95 -17.28
C LEU A 3 -8.50 12.71 -16.04
N ASN A 4 -9.39 11.72 -16.09
CA ASN A 4 -10.09 11.22 -14.92
C ASN A 4 -9.06 10.59 -13.98
N VAL A 5 -8.40 11.42 -13.20
CA VAL A 5 -7.60 10.99 -12.07
C VAL A 5 -8.61 10.51 -11.03
N PHE A 6 -8.83 9.19 -10.97
CA PHE A 6 -9.79 8.58 -10.06
C PHE A 6 -9.34 8.83 -8.61
N GLU A 7 -9.92 9.85 -7.97
CA GLU A 7 -9.92 9.98 -6.52
C GLU A 7 -10.46 8.68 -5.91
N GLY A 8 -9.62 7.96 -5.16
CA GLY A 8 -10.01 6.69 -4.51
C GLY A 8 -9.11 5.50 -4.80
N GLN A 9 -8.13 5.63 -5.70
CA GLN A 9 -7.13 4.57 -5.88
C GLN A 9 -6.28 4.41 -4.62
N CYS A 10 -6.27 3.20 -4.07
CA CYS A 10 -5.43 2.78 -2.97
C CYS A 10 -4.53 1.63 -3.43
N CYS A 11 -3.33 1.52 -2.88
CA CYS A 11 -2.50 0.37 -3.10
C CYS A 11 -1.87 -0.10 -1.80
N LEU A 12 -1.70 -1.42 -1.68
CA LEU A 12 -1.00 -2.08 -0.61
C LEU A 12 0.36 -2.52 -1.16
N LYS A 13 1.42 -2.07 -0.52
CA LYS A 13 2.78 -2.50 -0.77
C LYS A 13 3.22 -3.40 0.40
N CYS A 14 3.57 -4.64 0.08
CA CYS A 14 4.04 -5.62 1.04
C CYS A 14 5.56 -5.77 0.87
N PHE A 15 6.30 -5.74 1.98
CA PHE A 15 7.74 -5.82 2.01
C PHE A 15 8.18 -6.95 2.96
N GLU A 16 9.12 -7.77 2.49
CA GLU A 16 9.72 -8.84 3.29
C GLU A 16 10.70 -8.29 4.33
N THR A 17 11.17 -7.05 4.15
CA THR A 17 12.10 -6.34 5.02
C THR A 17 11.63 -4.91 5.26
N GLU A 18 12.15 -4.27 6.31
CA GLU A 18 11.87 -2.85 6.57
C GLU A 18 12.52 -1.99 5.46
N PRO A 19 11.76 -1.12 4.78
CA PRO A 19 12.30 -0.28 3.73
C PRO A 19 13.20 0.79 4.36
N ALA A 20 14.51 0.70 4.12
CA ALA A 20 15.48 1.56 4.77
C ALA A 20 15.53 3.01 4.24
N ASP A 21 15.16 3.25 2.97
CA ASP A 21 15.11 4.61 2.39
C ASP A 21 14.52 4.56 0.96
N ASN A 22 13.23 4.19 0.80
CA ASN A 22 12.56 4.03 -0.51
C ASN A 22 13.24 3.09 -1.56
N ALA A 23 14.40 2.51 -1.25
CA ALA A 23 15.21 1.70 -2.15
C ALA A 23 14.78 0.23 -2.19
N VAL A 24 13.96 -0.20 -1.22
CA VAL A 24 13.44 -1.56 -1.18
C VAL A 24 12.18 -1.61 -2.03
N GLU A 25 12.22 -2.41 -3.10
CA GLU A 25 11.03 -2.66 -3.91
C GLU A 25 10.04 -3.54 -3.13
N PRO A 26 8.73 -3.28 -3.25
CA PRO A 26 7.72 -4.11 -2.61
C PRO A 26 7.71 -5.50 -3.25
N ALA A 27 7.74 -6.54 -2.41
CA ALA A 27 7.61 -7.92 -2.86
C ALA A 27 6.26 -8.16 -3.56
N ILE A 28 5.19 -7.52 -3.07
CA ILE A 28 3.87 -7.53 -3.70
C ILE A 28 3.29 -6.13 -3.67
N THR A 29 2.73 -5.69 -4.80
CA THR A 29 1.90 -4.48 -4.88
C THR A 29 0.49 -4.84 -5.31
N GLU A 30 -0.49 -4.61 -4.44
CA GLU A 30 -1.89 -4.84 -4.74
C GLU A 30 -2.62 -3.51 -4.86
N GLN A 31 -3.37 -3.30 -5.95
CA GLN A 31 -4.14 -2.08 -6.17
C GLN A 31 -5.62 -2.37 -5.98
N SER A 32 -6.33 -1.45 -5.31
CA SER A 32 -7.77 -1.55 -5.10
C SER A 32 -8.38 -0.16 -4.99
N HIS A 33 -9.63 -0.02 -5.43
CA HIS A 33 -10.44 1.17 -5.18
C HIS A 33 -11.14 1.13 -3.82
N ASP A 34 -11.11 -0.03 -3.15
CA ASP A 34 -11.73 -0.24 -1.84
C ASP A 34 -10.66 -0.45 -0.76
N LEU A 35 -10.68 0.42 0.24
CA LEU A 35 -9.73 0.45 1.35
C LEU A 35 -10.00 -0.69 2.34
N SER A 36 -11.25 -1.15 2.45
CA SER A 36 -11.62 -2.28 3.32
C SER A 36 -11.03 -3.57 2.77
N GLN A 37 -11.11 -3.79 1.45
CA GLN A 37 -10.45 -4.95 0.82
C GLN A 37 -8.94 -4.96 1.07
N LEU A 38 -8.27 -3.81 0.95
CA LEU A 38 -6.82 -3.75 1.23
C LEU A 38 -6.52 -4.02 2.70
N LYS A 39 -7.36 -3.55 3.64
CA LYS A 39 -7.21 -3.87 5.06
C LYS A 39 -7.37 -5.36 5.32
N GLU A 40 -8.34 -6.02 4.69
CA GLU A 40 -8.53 -7.47 4.81
C GLU A 40 -7.29 -8.22 4.30
N LYS A 41 -6.74 -7.80 3.16
CA LYS A 41 -5.49 -8.36 2.64
C LYS A 41 -4.31 -8.13 3.57
N VAL A 42 -4.16 -6.93 4.14
CA VAL A 42 -3.16 -6.66 5.19
C VAL A 42 -3.32 -7.64 6.33
N VAL A 43 -4.52 -7.80 6.89
CA VAL A 43 -4.76 -8.72 8.02
C VAL A 43 -4.43 -10.17 7.64
N SER A 44 -4.79 -10.60 6.42
CA SER A 44 -4.45 -11.92 5.91
C SER A 44 -2.93 -12.13 5.82
N HIS A 45 -2.22 -11.16 5.25
CA HIS A 45 -0.76 -11.17 5.08
C HIS A 45 -0.02 -11.09 6.43
N LEU A 46 -0.53 -10.27 7.36
CA LEU A 46 -0.06 -10.18 8.75
C LEU A 46 -0.20 -11.52 9.47
N GLY A 47 -1.37 -12.16 9.37
CA GLY A 47 -1.64 -13.46 9.99
C GLY A 47 -0.77 -14.57 9.41
N ALA A 48 -0.48 -14.51 8.11
CA ALA A 48 0.41 -15.46 7.44
C ALA A 48 1.90 -15.23 7.79
N ARG A 49 2.26 -14.10 8.41
CA ARG A 49 3.65 -13.68 8.72
C ARG A 49 4.59 -13.76 7.51
N GLN A 50 4.03 -13.58 6.31
CA GLN A 50 4.78 -13.63 5.05
C GLN A 50 5.63 -12.38 4.81
N PHE A 51 5.21 -11.25 5.40
CA PHE A 51 5.86 -9.95 5.23
C PHE A 51 6.20 -9.35 6.60
N LYS A 52 7.33 -8.65 6.67
CA LYS A 52 7.76 -7.94 7.89
C LYS A 52 7.23 -6.52 7.96
N TYR A 53 6.85 -5.96 6.82
CA TYR A 53 6.40 -4.58 6.74
C TYR A 53 5.36 -4.43 5.62
N LEU A 54 4.28 -3.71 5.89
CA LEU A 54 3.19 -3.47 4.94
C LEU A 54 2.78 -2.00 4.96
N GLU A 55 2.52 -1.42 3.80
CA GLU A 55 2.09 -0.03 3.66
C GLU A 55 0.88 0.10 2.76
N ILE A 56 -0.12 0.83 3.23
CA ILE A 56 -1.24 1.29 2.42
C ILE A 56 -0.91 2.70 1.95
N HIS A 57 -0.84 2.86 0.64
CA HIS A 57 -0.70 4.12 -0.05
C HIS A 57 -2.05 4.51 -0.68
N ARG A 58 -2.34 5.80 -0.75
CA ARG A 58 -3.51 6.33 -1.45
C ARG A 58 -3.05 7.36 -2.46
N TRP A 59 -3.61 7.28 -3.66
CA TRP A 59 -3.33 8.25 -4.70
C TRP A 59 -3.90 9.61 -4.27
N ASN A 60 -3.01 10.58 -4.16
CA ASN A 60 -3.37 11.96 -3.94
C ASN A 60 -3.51 12.64 -5.29
N ALA A 61 -4.74 12.78 -5.78
CA ALA A 61 -5.04 13.42 -7.05
C ALA A 61 -4.62 14.90 -7.10
N VAL A 62 -4.54 15.57 -5.95
CA VAL A 62 -4.15 16.99 -5.85
C VAL A 62 -2.65 17.16 -6.05
N ALA A 63 -1.86 16.30 -5.43
CA ALA A 63 -0.40 16.34 -5.53
C ALA A 63 0.13 15.52 -6.72
N GLY A 64 -0.69 14.66 -7.33
CA GLY A 64 -0.29 13.79 -8.41
C GLY A 64 0.70 12.71 -7.98
N GLU A 65 0.62 12.26 -6.73
CA GLU A 65 1.55 11.31 -6.12
C GLU A 65 0.85 10.28 -5.22
N TRP A 66 1.52 9.16 -4.98
CA TRP A 66 1.09 8.18 -3.99
C TRP A 66 1.56 8.63 -2.61
N ALA A 67 0.62 8.88 -1.70
CA ALA A 67 0.93 9.23 -0.32
C ALA A 67 0.71 8.02 0.60
N ILE A 68 1.62 7.79 1.53
CA ILE A 68 1.45 6.75 2.56
C ILE A 68 0.28 7.16 3.45
N GLN A 69 -0.76 6.33 3.44
CA GLN A 69 -1.91 6.47 4.33
C GLN A 69 -1.64 5.79 5.67
N ARG A 70 -1.07 4.57 5.64
CA ARG A 70 -0.83 3.78 6.84
C ARG A 70 0.29 2.77 6.64
N SER A 71 1.13 2.58 7.65
CA SER A 71 2.15 1.52 7.67
C SER A 71 1.93 0.58 8.85
N PHE A 72 2.36 -0.67 8.66
CA PHE A 72 2.26 -1.76 9.62
C PHE A 72 3.59 -2.51 9.66
N LYS A 73 4.18 -2.63 10.84
CA LYS A 73 5.36 -3.45 11.10
C LYS A 73 4.92 -4.75 11.77
N VAL A 74 5.41 -5.88 11.26
CA VAL A 74 5.10 -7.23 11.73
C VAL A 74 6.34 -7.75 12.45
N GLU A 75 6.29 -7.83 13.77
CA GLU A 75 7.38 -8.35 14.62
C GLU A 75 7.33 -9.88 14.80
#